data_AF-A0A7V9CVI3-F1
#
_entry.id   AF-A0A7V9CVI3-F1
#
_cell.length_a   1.000
_cell.length_b   1.000
_cell.length_c   1.000
_cell.angle_alpha   90.00
_cell.angle_beta   90.00
_cell.angle_gamma   90.00
#
_symmetry.space_group_name_H-M   'P 1'
#
loop_
_entity.id
_entity.type
_entity.pdbx_description
1 polymer ?
#
loop_
_entity_poly.entity_id
_entity_poly.type
_entity_poly.pdbx_seq_one_letter_code
_entity_poly.pdbx_strand_id
1 'polypeptide(L)' 'MPFGIGLPEVLIFLVVVLLLFGASRVPEIGRSMGKGMREFKDAVTGKDDEVPPSLPRAPEDEENVAAAPRERDTVL' A
#
# COMPACT_ATOMS: atom_id res chain seq x y z
N MET A 1 46.57 9.66 -5.66
CA MET A 1 46.12 8.25 -5.65
C MET A 1 44.65 8.24 -6.02
N PRO A 2 44.19 7.53 -7.08
CA PRO A 2 42.82 7.65 -7.54
C PRO A 2 41.92 6.70 -6.73
N PHE A 3 41.53 7.12 -5.52
CA PHE A 3 40.60 6.38 -4.65
C PHE A 3 39.34 7.19 -4.40
N GLY A 4 38.56 7.35 -5.46
CA GLY A 4 37.17 7.74 -5.33
C GLY A 4 36.44 7.03 -6.44
N ILE A 5 35.71 5.97 -6.10
CA ILE A 5 34.63 5.51 -6.99
C ILE A 5 33.69 6.71 -7.07
N GLY A 6 33.80 7.46 -8.16
CA GLY A 6 33.00 8.64 -8.37
C GLY A 6 31.59 8.24 -8.78
N LEU A 7 30.70 9.23 -8.73
CA LEU A 7 29.39 9.13 -9.37
C LEU A 7 29.44 8.59 -10.82
N PRO A 8 30.44 8.94 -11.66
CA PRO A 8 30.54 8.42 -13.02
C PRO A 8 30.75 6.90 -13.08
N GLU A 9 31.63 6.34 -12.27
CA GLU A 9 31.93 4.91 -12.25
C GLU A 9 30.73 4.10 -11.77
N VAL A 10 30.02 4.59 -10.72
CA VAL A 10 28.78 3.97 -10.25
C VAL A 10 27.70 4.00 -11.34
N LEU A 11 27.59 5.09 -12.09
CA LEU A 11 26.61 5.22 -13.16
C LEU A 11 26.90 4.24 -14.32
N ILE A 12 28.16 4.08 -14.70
CA ILE A 12 28.56 3.11 -15.73
C ILE A 12 28.24 1.68 -15.27
N PHE A 13 28.55 1.33 -14.03
CA PHE A 13 28.21 0.02 -13.48
C PHE A 13 26.69 -0.23 -13.45
N LEU A 14 25.92 0.78 -13.04
CA LEU A 14 24.46 0.74 -13.06
C LEU A 14 23.94 0.46 -14.47
N VAL A 15 24.45 1.14 -15.50
CA VAL A 15 24.06 0.92 -16.90
C VAL A 15 24.36 -0.52 -17.35
N VAL A 16 25.52 -1.07 -16.99
CA VAL A 16 25.86 -2.47 -17.29
C VAL A 16 24.87 -3.43 -16.65
N VAL A 17 24.59 -3.26 -15.35
CA VAL A 17 23.59 -4.08 -14.63
C VAL A 17 22.21 -3.95 -15.28
N LEU A 18 21.81 -2.75 -15.70
CA LEU A 18 20.55 -2.51 -16.41
C LEU A 18 20.50 -3.18 -17.78
N LEU A 19 21.63 -3.34 -18.48
CA LEU A 19 21.68 -4.08 -19.73
C LEU A 19 21.53 -5.59 -19.51
N LEU A 20 22.12 -6.14 -18.42
CA LEU A 20 22.03 -7.57 -18.10
C LEU A 20 20.64 -7.96 -17.57
N PHE A 21 20.11 -7.19 -16.63
CA PHE A 21 18.86 -7.51 -15.93
C PHE A 21 17.64 -6.77 -16.51
N GLY A 22 17.86 -5.76 -17.35
CA GLY A 22 16.82 -4.87 -17.87
C GLY A 22 16.55 -3.67 -16.95
N ALA A 23 16.14 -2.55 -17.56
CA ALA A 23 15.81 -1.30 -16.86
C ALA A 23 14.64 -1.42 -15.86
N SER A 24 13.81 -2.46 -15.99
CA SER A 24 12.62 -2.66 -15.14
C SER A 24 12.90 -3.43 -13.85
N ARG A 25 13.90 -4.32 -13.82
CA ARG A 25 14.13 -5.25 -12.69
C ARG A 25 14.75 -4.57 -11.47
N VAL A 26 15.71 -3.68 -11.68
CA VAL A 26 16.37 -2.93 -10.60
C VAL A 26 15.39 -2.05 -9.80
N PRO A 27 14.55 -1.19 -10.43
CA PRO A 27 13.57 -0.40 -9.68
C PRO A 27 12.44 -1.23 -9.09
N GLU A 28 12.07 -2.36 -9.69
CA GLU A 28 11.06 -3.28 -9.15
C GLU A 28 11.51 -3.88 -7.81
N ILE A 29 12.75 -4.37 -7.74
CA ILE A 29 13.35 -4.89 -6.49
C ILE A 29 13.57 -3.76 -5.47
N GLY A 30 14.04 -2.59 -5.91
CA GLY A 30 14.20 -1.43 -5.03
C GLY A 30 12.88 -0.96 -4.41
N ARG A 31 11.78 -1.01 -5.16
CA ARG A 31 10.44 -0.67 -4.66
C ARG A 31 9.93 -1.67 -3.63
N SER A 32 10.10 -2.98 -3.86
CA SER A 32 9.65 -4.00 -2.90
C SER A 32 10.49 -3.98 -1.62
N MET A 33 11.81 -3.87 -1.74
CA MET A 33 12.72 -3.71 -0.61
C MET A 33 12.47 -2.40 0.14
N GLY A 34 12.20 -1.30 -0.56
CA GLY A 34 11.93 0.00 0.04
C GLY A 34 10.65 0.02 0.88
N LYS A 35 9.59 -0.65 0.43
CA LYS A 35 8.35 -0.82 1.21
C LYS A 35 8.60 -1.62 2.47
N GLY A 36 9.24 -2.79 2.36
CA GLY A 36 9.56 -3.63 3.52
C GLY A 36 10.48 -2.94 4.52
N MET A 37 11.50 -2.20 4.03
CA MET A 37 12.39 -1.42 4.89
C MET A 37 11.66 -0.28 5.59
N ARG A 38 10.70 0.37 4.91
CA ARG A 38 9.86 1.41 5.50
C ARG A 38 8.96 0.84 6.60
N GLU A 39 8.22 -0.22 6.32
CA GLU A 39 7.38 -0.92 7.30
C GLU A 39 8.20 -1.42 8.50
N PHE A 40 9.38 -2.00 8.24
CA PHE A 40 10.31 -2.44 9.28
C PHE A 40 10.79 -1.27 10.15
N LYS A 41 11.21 -0.16 9.53
CA LYS A 41 11.63 1.05 10.24
C LYS A 41 10.47 1.64 11.05
N ASP A 42 9.26 1.67 10.50
CA ASP A 42 8.08 2.25 11.14
C ASP A 42 7.67 1.40 12.38
N ALA A 43 7.72 0.07 12.26
CA ALA A 43 7.50 -0.87 13.38
C ALA A 43 8.58 -0.76 14.48
N VAL A 44 9.86 -0.62 14.09
CA VAL A 44 10.97 -0.47 15.05
C VAL A 44 10.96 0.90 15.73
N THR A 45 10.49 1.94 15.04
CA THR A 45 10.46 3.32 15.56
C THR A 45 9.13 3.66 16.25
N GLY A 46 8.15 2.74 16.27
CA GLY A 46 6.85 2.93 16.90
C GLY A 46 6.02 4.07 16.29
N LYS A 47 6.21 4.37 15.00
CA LYS A 47 5.47 5.41 14.28
C LYS A 47 4.18 4.82 13.69
N ASP A 48 3.21 4.51 14.55
CA ASP A 48 1.85 4.12 14.16
C ASP A 48 0.94 5.36 13.98
N ASP A 49 1.43 6.39 13.29
CA ASP A 49 0.65 7.60 12.98
C ASP A 49 0.24 7.60 11.50
N GLU A 50 -0.85 6.90 11.17
CA GLU A 50 -1.91 7.37 10.27
C GLU A 50 -3.02 6.31 10.18
N VAL A 51 -4.08 6.51 10.97
CA VAL A 51 -5.41 6.03 10.60
C VAL A 51 -5.79 6.80 9.33
N PRO A 52 -6.02 6.15 8.16
CA PRO A 52 -6.57 6.86 7.03
C PRO A 52 -7.91 7.46 7.47
N PRO A 53 -8.18 8.76 7.20
CA PRO A 53 -9.47 9.37 7.49
C PRO A 53 -10.51 8.86 6.47
N SER A 54 -10.79 7.56 6.46
CA SER A 54 -12.01 7.01 5.88
C SER A 54 -13.08 7.05 6.95
N LEU A 55 -13.60 8.26 7.13
CA LEU A 55 -14.88 8.68 7.70
C LEU A 55 -15.74 7.59 8.40
N PRO A 56 -16.12 7.80 9.67
CA PRO A 56 -17.29 7.13 10.22
C PRO A 56 -18.53 7.64 9.49
N ARG A 57 -19.13 6.83 8.62
CA ARG A 57 -20.51 7.03 8.18
C ARG A 57 -21.37 6.04 8.96
N ALA A 58 -22.42 6.61 9.54
CA ALA A 58 -23.32 6.07 10.56
C ALA A 58 -23.94 4.70 10.21
N PRO A 59 -24.41 3.95 11.23
CA PRO A 59 -25.14 2.70 11.05
C PRO A 59 -26.56 3.01 10.56
N GLU A 60 -26.79 2.97 9.27
CA GLU A 60 -28.13 3.10 8.68
C GLU A 60 -28.20 2.21 7.45
N ASP A 61 -28.45 0.91 7.65
CA ASP A 61 -29.01 -0.02 6.63
C ASP A 61 -29.49 -1.35 7.31
N GLU A 62 -30.03 -1.28 8.53
CA GLU A 62 -30.79 -2.39 9.17
C GLU A 62 -32.30 -2.12 9.12
N GLU A 63 -32.83 -1.60 8.01
CA GLU A 63 -34.28 -1.43 7.79
C GLU A 63 -34.83 -2.26 6.62
N ASN A 64 -34.21 -3.39 6.26
CA ASN A 64 -34.82 -4.26 5.26
C ASN A 64 -34.55 -5.75 5.45
N VAL A 65 -34.79 -6.27 6.66
CA VAL A 65 -35.27 -7.64 6.82
C VAL A 65 -36.12 -7.71 8.10
N ALA A 66 -37.35 -8.23 7.98
CA ALA A 66 -38.26 -8.66 9.07
C ALA A 66 -39.33 -7.67 9.58
N ALA A 67 -40.34 -7.40 8.73
CA ALA A 67 -41.73 -7.30 9.21
C ALA A 67 -42.67 -7.92 8.17
N ALA A 68 -43.44 -8.92 8.61
CA ALA A 68 -44.09 -9.93 7.79
C ALA A 68 -45.36 -9.45 7.05
N PRO A 69 -45.73 -10.14 5.94
CA PRO A 69 -47.05 -10.02 5.34
C PRO A 69 -48.10 -10.66 6.27
N ARG A 70 -49.00 -9.86 6.86
CA ARG A 70 -50.22 -10.37 7.52
C ARG A 70 -51.42 -9.47 7.25
N GLU A 71 -52.46 -10.16 6.79
CA GLU A 71 -53.88 -9.91 7.00
C GLU A 71 -54.48 -8.59 6.51
N ARG A 72 -55.08 -8.72 5.32
CA ARG A 72 -56.14 -7.89 4.81
C ARG A 72 -57.35 -7.93 5.74
N ASP A 73 -57.89 -6.76 6.03
CA ASP A 73 -59.32 -6.45 5.95
C ASP A 73 -60.26 -7.65 5.98
N THR A 74 -60.67 -8.05 7.19
CA THR A 74 -62.08 -8.40 7.40
C THR A 74 -62.79 -7.15 7.88
N VAL A 75 -63.42 -6.49 6.92
CA VAL A 75 -64.46 -5.49 7.10
C VAL A 75 -65.66 -6.14 7.78
N LEU A 76 -66.04 -5.66 8.96
CA LEU A 76 -67.39 -5.79 9.53
C LEU A 76 -67.62 -4.75 10.63
#